data_AF-A0A258L1C7-F1
#
_entry.id   AF-A0A258L1C7-F1
#
_cell.length_a   1.000
_cell.length_b   1.000
_cell.length_c   1.000
_cell.angle_alpha   90.00
_cell.angle_beta   90.00
_cell.angle_gamma   90.00
#
_symmetry.space_group_name_H-M   'P 1'
#
loop_
_entity.id
_entity.type
_entity.pdbx_description
1 polymer ?
#
loop_
_entity_poly.entity_id
_entity_poly.type
_entity_poly.pdbx_seq_one_letter_code
_entity_poly.pdbx_strand_id
1 'polypeptide(L)'
;GAGDADLDALVVGAATLGTLRALLERWSGIEMQHAAAAQEREVAATAFEQAIEDRAALARAHPPLDPALRAALQTSLARIREAGLSARHPRASKAASEKKRIAEDALSALAPWSGSAEEVASLTVPSSRQFQDWRDALTRLCLRRDGHREQSRSLATQQAILDTRIATAEAGVGTLSDEQAGALRRAREEAWAAHLGTLDPDSASRFERAMRALDTLSEARLAATDRLAEIRGLRADLATTRVRAAHEGDALAEAERDIAALAATIGRASPAGFGPRADESPAETITKIEDWAARRERALTALQEARAAHGEFAEIEAEITHEGLRLSKALATNGVVREGLDLGVLLHASDTLLAMEASQVEARAAAEKTVTEAERKLKARHKADAEAAEASEAWRAAWSKALSGTWLVERTDDLDAVRAMLKTLDTLPVHLSARDEIRHRVAAMEADRERFYDALSALLRDLGDDLDRAGSPAEAARSLLDRRAAALHARAARDDKTKELSGAEMSREGLLEDLRLHESQRREILAFFAADDLTEAEKRLRLCARRDQIEEKREALTAQIIRDTSAVSLDVALARLAEIEPSERTQAEAECVQLLQDWGRNKSCAKSYAKDEA
;
A
#
# COMPACT_ATOMS: atom_id res chain seq x y z
N GLY A 1 -65.53 -32.45 -35.85
CA GLY A 1 -64.93 -33.59 -35.14
C GLY A 1 -63.65 -33.99 -35.84
N ALA A 2 -62.53 -33.39 -35.42
CA ALA A 2 -61.16 -33.81 -35.62
C ALA A 2 -60.32 -32.82 -34.79
N GLY A 3 -59.54 -33.33 -33.82
CA GLY A 3 -58.58 -32.54 -33.06
C GLY A 3 -58.99 -32.12 -31.64
N ASP A 4 -59.71 -32.95 -30.88
CA ASP A 4 -59.61 -32.89 -29.41
C ASP A 4 -58.39 -33.73 -29.00
N ALA A 5 -57.21 -33.30 -29.48
CA ALA A 5 -55.96 -33.80 -28.94
C ALA A 5 -55.88 -33.23 -27.52
N ASP A 6 -55.62 -34.10 -26.55
CA ASP A 6 -55.61 -33.79 -25.12
C ASP A 6 -54.71 -32.57 -24.83
N LEU A 7 -55.32 -31.37 -24.83
CA LEU A 7 -54.62 -30.09 -24.68
C LEU A 7 -53.93 -29.99 -23.32
N ASP A 8 -54.43 -30.76 -22.35
CA ASP A 8 -53.85 -30.88 -21.01
C ASP A 8 -52.50 -31.64 -21.06
N ALA A 9 -52.26 -32.47 -22.08
CA ALA A 9 -50.98 -33.15 -22.31
C ALA A 9 -49.86 -32.22 -22.83
N LEU A 10 -50.20 -31.02 -23.32
CA LEU A 10 -49.22 -29.98 -23.72
C LEU A 10 -48.76 -29.11 -22.55
N VAL A 11 -49.38 -29.25 -21.38
CA VAL A 11 -49.06 -28.46 -20.18
C VAL A 11 -47.79 -29.00 -19.54
N VAL A 12 -46.69 -28.27 -19.74
CA VAL A 12 -45.45 -28.48 -19.00
C VAL A 12 -45.59 -27.87 -17.61
N GLY A 13 -45.26 -28.62 -16.56
CA GLY A 13 -45.34 -28.14 -15.18
C GLY A 13 -44.49 -26.87 -14.96
N ALA A 14 -45.02 -25.92 -14.17
CA ALA A 14 -44.39 -24.62 -13.92
C ALA A 14 -42.95 -24.72 -13.37
N ALA A 15 -42.64 -25.75 -12.57
CA ALA A 15 -41.30 -26.01 -12.07
C ALA A 15 -40.30 -26.36 -13.18
N THR A 16 -40.71 -27.16 -14.17
CA THR A 16 -39.88 -27.53 -15.33
C THR A 16 -39.68 -26.34 -16.27
N LEU A 17 -40.73 -25.53 -16.50
CA LEU A 17 -40.63 -24.28 -17.27
C LEU A 17 -39.66 -23.28 -16.64
N GLY A 18 -39.74 -23.09 -15.31
CA GLY A 18 -38.81 -22.24 -14.57
C GLY A 18 -37.37 -22.74 -14.65
N THR A 19 -37.15 -24.05 -14.58
CA THR A 19 -35.83 -24.68 -14.70
C THR A 19 -35.23 -24.48 -16.09
N LEU A 20 -36.01 -24.70 -17.16
CA LEU A 20 -35.56 -24.49 -18.55
C LEU A 20 -35.21 -23.02 -18.83
N ARG A 21 -35.97 -22.06 -18.28
CA ARG A 21 -35.65 -20.62 -18.39
C ARG A 21 -34.36 -20.26 -17.69
N ALA A 22 -34.19 -20.71 -16.45
CA ALA A 22 -32.97 -20.46 -15.67
C ALA A 22 -31.72 -21.05 -16.36
N LEU A 23 -31.86 -22.20 -17.04
CA LEU A 23 -30.78 -22.77 -17.83
C LEU A 23 -30.50 -21.94 -19.09
N LEU A 24 -31.52 -21.49 -19.83
CA LEU A 24 -31.37 -20.62 -21.01
C LEU A 24 -30.69 -19.28 -20.70
N GLU A 25 -31.02 -18.66 -19.57
CA GLU A 25 -30.39 -17.41 -19.12
C GLU A 25 -28.91 -17.60 -18.77
N ARG A 26 -28.56 -18.76 -18.20
CA ARG A 26 -27.18 -19.09 -17.81
C ARG A 26 -26.31 -19.53 -19.00
N TRP A 27 -26.90 -20.05 -20.08
CA TRP A 27 -26.17 -20.59 -21.23
C TRP A 27 -25.23 -19.57 -21.86
N SER A 28 -25.72 -18.36 -22.15
CA SER A 28 -24.89 -17.32 -22.79
C SER A 28 -23.67 -16.94 -21.93
N GLY A 29 -23.81 -16.94 -20.61
CA GLY A 29 -22.70 -16.71 -19.68
C GLY A 29 -21.68 -17.86 -19.68
N ILE A 30 -22.15 -19.12 -19.67
CA ILE A 30 -21.30 -20.31 -19.65
C ILE A 30 -20.55 -20.47 -20.98
N GLU A 31 -21.23 -20.25 -22.11
CA GLU A 31 -20.64 -20.32 -23.45
C GLU A 31 -19.56 -19.26 -23.64
N MET A 32 -19.82 -18.01 -23.23
CA MET A 32 -18.82 -16.94 -23.23
C MET A 32 -17.62 -17.24 -22.33
N GLN A 33 -17.86 -17.79 -21.13
CA GLN A 33 -16.78 -18.17 -20.21
C GLN A 33 -15.90 -19.28 -20.77
N HIS A 34 -16.51 -20.31 -21.38
CA HIS A 34 -15.76 -21.39 -22.03
C HIS A 34 -14.95 -20.89 -23.23
N ALA A 35 -15.56 -20.09 -24.12
CA ALA A 35 -14.84 -19.50 -25.26
C ALA A 35 -13.68 -18.59 -24.81
N ALA A 36 -13.88 -17.78 -23.77
CA ALA A 36 -12.83 -16.94 -23.20
C ALA A 36 -11.69 -17.76 -22.58
N ALA A 37 -12.01 -18.80 -21.80
CA ALA A 37 -11.01 -19.66 -21.16
C ALA A 37 -10.16 -20.41 -22.20
N ALA A 38 -10.78 -20.89 -23.28
CA ALA A 38 -10.08 -21.54 -24.39
C ALA A 38 -9.11 -20.58 -25.09
N GLN A 39 -9.57 -19.36 -25.39
CA GLN A 39 -8.74 -18.31 -26.01
C GLN A 39 -7.57 -17.91 -25.10
N GLU A 40 -7.81 -17.72 -23.80
CA GLU A 40 -6.78 -17.39 -22.83
C GLU A 40 -5.74 -18.50 -22.66
N ARG A 41 -6.15 -19.77 -22.74
CA ARG A 41 -5.24 -20.92 -22.75
C ARG A 41 -4.34 -20.90 -23.98
N GLU A 42 -4.88 -20.62 -25.17
CA GLU A 42 -4.10 -20.53 -26.41
C GLU A 42 -3.09 -19.36 -26.37
N VAL A 43 -3.52 -18.19 -25.88
CA VAL A 43 -2.62 -17.05 -25.65
C VAL A 43 -1.52 -17.39 -24.64
N ALA A 44 -1.84 -18.12 -23.57
CA ALA A 44 -0.83 -18.55 -22.60
C ALA A 44 0.13 -19.61 -23.18
N ALA A 45 -0.34 -20.48 -24.07
CA ALA A 45 0.46 -21.51 -24.72
C ALA A 45 1.48 -20.88 -25.69
N THR A 46 1.02 -19.97 -26.55
CA THR A 46 1.89 -19.22 -27.47
C THR A 46 2.93 -18.38 -26.72
N ALA A 47 2.54 -17.73 -25.61
CA ALA A 47 3.48 -16.98 -24.77
C ALA A 47 4.54 -17.88 -24.09
N PHE A 48 4.18 -19.11 -23.71
CA PHE A 48 5.13 -20.08 -23.15
C PHE A 48 6.10 -20.60 -24.22
N GLU A 49 5.61 -20.91 -25.42
CA GLU A 49 6.45 -21.31 -26.55
C GLU A 49 7.45 -20.20 -26.94
N GLN A 50 6.98 -18.95 -27.00
CA GLN A 50 7.84 -17.79 -27.24
C GLN A 50 8.91 -17.66 -26.14
N ALA A 51 8.55 -17.79 -24.87
CA ALA A 51 9.52 -17.71 -23.77
C ALA A 51 10.59 -18.83 -23.86
N ILE A 52 10.22 -20.05 -24.27
CA ILE A 52 11.16 -21.14 -24.50
C ILE A 52 12.11 -20.80 -25.65
N GLU A 53 11.57 -20.30 -26.77
CA GLU A 53 12.37 -19.96 -27.94
C GLU A 53 13.31 -18.79 -27.66
N ASP A 54 12.88 -17.76 -26.93
CA ASP A 54 13.70 -16.63 -26.50
C ASP A 54 14.86 -17.10 -25.61
N ARG A 55 14.59 -18.00 -24.65
CA ARG A 55 15.63 -18.61 -23.80
C ARG A 55 16.62 -19.43 -24.65
N ALA A 56 16.12 -20.19 -25.62
CA ALA A 56 16.97 -20.98 -26.52
C ALA A 56 17.81 -20.09 -27.46
N ALA A 57 17.22 -19.01 -27.99
CA ALA A 57 17.90 -18.02 -28.80
C ALA A 57 19.01 -17.32 -28.02
N LEU A 58 18.74 -16.94 -26.76
CA LEU A 58 19.74 -16.37 -25.86
C LEU A 58 20.91 -17.34 -25.61
N ALA A 59 20.62 -18.61 -25.34
CA ALA A 59 21.64 -19.64 -25.14
C ALA A 59 22.50 -19.90 -26.39
N ARG A 60 21.91 -19.81 -27.60
CA ARG A 60 22.64 -19.93 -28.88
C ARG A 60 23.49 -18.70 -29.19
N ALA A 61 22.97 -17.50 -28.96
CA ALA A 61 23.69 -16.25 -29.21
C ALA A 61 24.86 -16.05 -28.24
N HIS A 62 24.67 -16.46 -26.99
CA HIS A 62 25.63 -16.25 -25.91
C HIS A 62 25.82 -17.55 -25.13
N PRO A 63 26.69 -18.47 -25.60
CA PRO A 63 27.02 -19.67 -24.86
C PRO A 63 27.69 -19.32 -23.52
N PRO A 64 27.49 -20.12 -22.46
CA PRO A 64 28.12 -19.89 -21.16
C PRO A 64 29.64 -19.95 -21.28
N LEU A 65 30.32 -19.02 -20.63
CA LEU A 65 31.76 -19.08 -20.49
C LEU A 65 32.16 -20.36 -19.76
N ASP A 66 33.21 -21.02 -20.24
CA ASP A 66 33.78 -22.21 -19.59
C ASP A 66 34.08 -21.90 -18.10
N PRO A 67 33.52 -22.68 -17.16
CA PRO A 67 33.78 -22.51 -15.74
C PRO A 67 35.26 -22.52 -15.37
N ALA A 68 36.09 -23.33 -16.06
CA ALA A 68 37.52 -23.40 -15.80
C ALA A 68 38.23 -22.11 -16.24
N LEU A 69 37.88 -21.57 -17.42
CA LEU A 69 38.35 -20.24 -17.84
C LEU A 69 37.92 -19.15 -16.84
N ARG A 70 36.64 -19.12 -16.46
CA ARG A 70 36.11 -18.11 -15.52
C ARG A 70 36.91 -18.11 -14.21
N ALA A 71 37.11 -19.28 -13.62
CA ALA A 71 37.89 -19.43 -12.39
C ALA A 71 39.36 -19.03 -12.56
N ALA A 72 39.98 -19.37 -13.70
CA ALA A 72 41.35 -18.98 -14.00
C ALA A 72 41.51 -17.46 -14.08
N LEU A 73 40.62 -16.76 -14.80
CA LEU A 73 40.63 -15.30 -14.91
C LEU A 73 40.41 -14.64 -13.56
N GLN A 74 39.39 -15.07 -12.81
CA GLN A 74 39.11 -14.53 -11.47
C GLN A 74 40.29 -14.71 -10.51
N THR A 75 40.94 -15.88 -10.53
CA THR A 75 42.10 -16.16 -9.66
C THR A 75 43.29 -15.27 -9.99
N SER A 76 43.66 -15.15 -11.26
CA SER A 76 44.80 -14.31 -11.67
C SER A 76 44.51 -12.83 -11.45
N LEU A 77 43.29 -12.36 -11.73
CA LEU A 77 42.88 -10.98 -11.42
C LEU A 77 42.91 -10.69 -9.91
N ALA A 78 42.41 -11.60 -9.09
CA ALA A 78 42.44 -11.45 -7.63
C ALA A 78 43.88 -11.34 -7.13
N ARG A 79 44.78 -12.22 -7.58
CA ARG A 79 46.20 -12.17 -7.19
C ARG A 79 46.88 -10.87 -7.60
N ILE A 80 46.70 -10.42 -8.84
CA ILE A 80 47.28 -9.16 -9.31
C ILE A 80 46.78 -7.97 -8.49
N ARG A 81 45.49 -7.97 -8.11
CA ARG A 81 44.86 -6.91 -7.31
C ARG A 81 45.28 -6.95 -5.85
N GLU A 82 45.22 -8.12 -5.21
CA GLU A 82 45.60 -8.32 -3.80
C GLU A 82 47.08 -8.01 -3.57
N ALA A 83 47.95 -8.48 -4.45
CA ALA A 83 49.38 -8.17 -4.40
C ALA A 83 49.72 -6.76 -4.89
N GLY A 84 48.75 -6.03 -5.47
CA GLY A 84 48.91 -4.65 -5.94
C GLY A 84 49.97 -4.48 -7.04
N LEU A 85 50.19 -5.52 -7.86
CA LEU A 85 51.36 -5.62 -8.74
C LEU A 85 51.45 -4.46 -9.73
N SER A 86 50.34 -4.03 -10.32
CA SER A 86 50.29 -2.92 -11.28
C SER A 86 50.75 -1.58 -10.69
N ALA A 87 50.52 -1.36 -9.39
CA ALA A 87 50.95 -0.14 -8.69
C ALA A 87 52.37 -0.27 -8.09
N ARG A 88 52.76 -1.48 -7.68
CA ARG A 88 54.07 -1.76 -7.08
C ARG A 88 55.19 -1.78 -8.11
N HIS A 89 54.96 -2.32 -9.30
CA HIS A 89 55.98 -2.43 -10.35
C HIS A 89 56.67 -1.10 -10.72
N PRO A 90 55.95 -0.01 -11.08
CA PRO A 90 56.60 1.26 -11.39
C PRO A 90 57.30 1.88 -10.17
N ARG A 91 56.79 1.65 -8.95
CA ARG A 91 57.43 2.11 -7.70
C ARG A 91 58.73 1.38 -7.43
N ALA A 92 58.73 0.05 -7.53
CA ALA A 92 59.91 -0.79 -7.35
C ALA A 92 60.97 -0.51 -8.42
N SER A 93 60.57 -0.34 -9.68
CA SER A 93 61.47 0.05 -10.78
C SER A 93 62.17 1.39 -10.51
N LYS A 94 61.40 2.39 -10.06
CA LYS A 94 61.93 3.70 -9.68
C LYS A 94 62.87 3.61 -8.48
N ALA A 95 62.47 2.87 -7.44
CA ALA A 95 63.29 2.65 -6.24
C ALA A 95 64.61 1.94 -6.59
N ALA A 96 64.58 0.88 -7.40
CA ALA A 96 65.77 0.18 -7.86
C ALA A 96 66.72 1.12 -8.64
N SER A 97 66.18 1.94 -9.54
CA SER A 97 66.95 2.92 -10.30
C SER A 97 67.58 4.01 -9.42
N GLU A 98 66.81 4.52 -8.45
CA GLU A 98 67.26 5.53 -7.49
C GLU A 98 68.36 4.98 -6.58
N LYS A 99 68.15 3.80 -6.00
CA LYS A 99 69.14 3.15 -5.13
C LYS A 99 70.41 2.77 -5.88
N LYS A 100 70.30 2.32 -7.14
CA LYS A 100 71.46 2.09 -8.01
C LYS A 100 72.29 3.36 -8.18
N ARG A 101 71.67 4.50 -8.50
CA ARG A 101 72.37 5.78 -8.64
C ARG A 101 73.04 6.20 -7.33
N ILE A 102 72.35 6.09 -6.20
CA ILE A 102 72.92 6.40 -4.87
C ILE A 102 74.15 5.52 -4.58
N ALA A 103 74.12 4.24 -4.96
CA ALA A 103 75.25 3.34 -4.79
C ALA A 103 76.43 3.71 -5.70
N GLU A 104 76.17 4.10 -6.95
CA GLU A 104 77.19 4.59 -7.90
C GLU A 104 77.83 5.89 -7.42
N ASP A 105 77.03 6.83 -6.91
CA ASP A 105 77.51 8.08 -6.32
C ASP A 105 78.36 7.83 -5.06
N ALA A 106 77.91 6.91 -4.19
CA ALA A 106 78.63 6.55 -2.98
C ALA A 106 79.96 5.84 -3.26
N LEU A 107 80.02 4.99 -4.30
CA LEU A 107 81.26 4.40 -4.79
C LEU A 107 82.20 5.47 -5.37
N SER A 108 81.67 6.42 -6.14
CA SER A 108 82.46 7.52 -6.72
C SER A 108 83.07 8.42 -5.64
N ALA A 109 82.39 8.58 -4.50
CA ALA A 109 82.87 9.36 -3.35
C ALA A 109 84.08 8.72 -2.62
N LEU A 110 84.46 7.47 -2.97
CA LEU A 110 85.64 6.79 -2.43
C LEU A 110 86.95 7.16 -3.14
N ALA A 111 86.89 8.01 -4.17
CA ALA A 111 88.06 8.51 -4.87
C ALA A 111 89.15 9.05 -3.91
N PRO A 112 90.45 8.80 -4.21
CA PRO A 112 91.00 8.20 -5.43
C PRO A 112 90.83 6.68 -5.57
N TRP A 113 90.30 5.98 -4.56
CA TRP A 113 90.02 4.55 -4.72
C TRP A 113 88.90 4.33 -5.76
N SER A 114 89.07 3.33 -6.61
CA SER A 114 88.07 2.88 -7.60
C SER A 114 88.13 1.35 -7.70
N GLY A 115 86.98 0.72 -7.90
CA GLY A 115 86.87 -0.74 -7.94
C GLY A 115 85.42 -1.20 -7.88
N SER A 116 85.23 -2.52 -7.82
CA SER A 116 83.92 -3.15 -7.76
C SER A 116 83.33 -3.18 -6.34
N ALA A 117 82.03 -3.50 -6.26
CA ALA A 117 81.31 -3.68 -4.99
C ALA A 117 81.91 -4.80 -4.11
N GLU A 118 82.51 -5.82 -4.73
CA GLU A 118 83.17 -6.93 -4.02
C GLU A 118 84.54 -6.52 -3.51
N GLU A 119 85.29 -5.77 -4.33
CA GLU A 119 86.59 -5.24 -3.97
C GLU A 119 86.47 -4.31 -2.77
N VAL A 120 85.53 -3.34 -2.76
CA VAL A 120 85.35 -2.44 -1.60
C VAL A 120 84.97 -3.19 -0.32
N ALA A 121 84.15 -4.25 -0.43
CA ALA A 121 83.75 -5.08 0.70
C ALA A 121 84.92 -5.89 1.27
N SER A 122 85.85 -6.32 0.41
CA SER A 122 87.04 -7.09 0.82
C SER A 122 88.14 -6.24 1.47
N LEU A 123 88.11 -4.91 1.30
CA LEU A 123 89.11 -4.01 1.89
C LEU A 123 89.05 -4.07 3.42
N THR A 124 90.18 -4.38 4.03
CA THR A 124 90.34 -4.29 5.48
C THR A 124 90.66 -2.84 5.83
N VAL A 125 89.86 -2.26 6.73
CA VAL A 125 90.02 -0.88 7.20
C VAL A 125 90.23 -0.91 8.72
N PRO A 126 91.07 -0.02 9.27
CA PRO A 126 91.24 0.04 10.71
C PRO A 126 89.91 0.26 11.42
N SER A 127 89.73 -0.40 12.56
CA SER A 127 88.54 -0.20 13.41
C SER A 127 88.58 1.14 14.13
N SER A 128 87.42 1.64 14.57
CA SER A 128 87.33 2.85 15.41
C SER A 128 88.21 2.76 16.67
N ARG A 129 88.36 1.57 17.24
CA ARG A 129 89.27 1.31 18.36
C ARG A 129 90.73 1.50 17.95
N GLN A 130 91.14 0.97 16.81
CA GLN A 130 92.52 1.15 16.32
C GLN A 130 92.83 2.62 16.01
N PHE A 131 91.90 3.37 15.43
CA PHE A 131 92.07 4.82 15.23
C PHE A 131 92.25 5.54 16.56
N GLN A 132 91.47 5.18 17.59
CA GLN A 132 91.63 5.75 18.93
C GLN A 132 92.98 5.38 19.56
N ASP A 133 93.38 4.11 19.47
CA ASP A 133 94.67 3.63 19.98
C ASP A 133 95.84 4.39 19.34
N TRP A 134 95.77 4.69 18.04
CA TRP A 134 96.76 5.50 17.33
C TRP A 134 96.78 6.96 17.79
N ARG A 135 95.62 7.58 18.02
CA ARG A 135 95.54 8.96 18.55
C ARG A 135 96.15 9.07 19.94
N ASP A 136 95.85 8.11 20.80
CA ASP A 136 96.36 8.06 22.17
C ASP A 136 97.88 7.82 22.18
N ALA A 137 98.37 6.92 21.32
CA ALA A 137 99.79 6.68 21.14
C ALA A 137 100.53 7.92 20.59
N LEU A 138 99.98 8.58 19.57
CA LEU A 138 100.55 9.79 18.98
C LEU A 138 100.61 10.93 20.00
N THR A 139 99.55 11.15 20.76
CA THR A 139 99.49 12.18 21.81
C THR A 139 100.58 11.95 22.85
N ARG A 140 100.73 10.70 23.33
CA ARG A 140 101.75 10.32 24.31
C ARG A 140 103.17 10.53 23.77
N LEU A 141 103.43 10.14 22.53
CA LEU A 141 104.75 10.29 21.91
C LEU A 141 105.10 11.75 21.64
N CYS A 142 104.15 12.57 21.19
CA CYS A 142 104.35 14.01 21.01
C CYS A 142 104.68 14.71 22.34
N LEU A 143 103.95 14.40 23.42
CA LEU A 143 104.26 14.92 24.76
C LEU A 143 105.67 14.53 25.21
N ARG A 144 106.07 13.27 24.99
CA ARG A 144 107.43 12.79 25.32
C ARG A 144 108.50 13.56 24.54
N ARG A 145 108.34 13.69 23.22
CA ARG A 145 109.24 14.43 22.33
C ARG A 145 109.38 15.90 22.76
N ASP A 146 108.27 16.57 23.02
CA ASP A 146 108.26 17.99 23.37
C ASP A 146 108.88 18.23 24.76
N GLY A 147 108.70 17.29 25.70
CA GLY A 147 109.41 17.25 26.98
C GLY A 147 110.94 17.19 26.82
N HIS A 148 111.45 16.22 26.04
CA HIS A 148 112.90 16.09 25.79
C HIS A 148 113.48 17.29 25.03
N ARG A 149 112.73 17.89 24.10
CA ARG A 149 113.13 19.13 23.41
C ARG A 149 113.31 20.28 24.39
N GLU A 150 112.38 20.46 25.31
CA GLU A 150 112.47 21.54 26.29
C GLU A 150 113.62 21.33 27.28
N GLN A 151 113.83 20.10 27.75
CA GLN A 151 115.00 19.77 28.59
C GLN A 151 116.32 19.98 27.85
N SER A 152 116.40 19.60 26.57
CA SER A 152 117.59 19.82 25.75
C SER A 152 117.92 21.32 25.60
N ARG A 153 116.91 22.17 25.41
CA ARG A 153 117.10 23.64 25.36
C ARG A 153 117.57 24.20 26.70
N SER A 154 116.99 23.73 27.81
CA SER A 154 117.39 24.12 29.16
C SER A 154 118.85 23.76 29.44
N LEU A 155 119.26 22.52 29.12
CA LEU A 155 120.64 22.06 29.28
C LEU A 155 121.62 22.81 28.35
N ALA A 156 121.25 23.12 27.11
CA ALA A 156 122.08 23.92 26.21
C ALA A 156 122.31 25.33 26.77
N THR A 157 121.28 25.93 27.37
CA THR A 157 121.39 27.22 28.05
C THR A 157 122.33 27.14 29.25
N GLN A 158 122.23 26.08 30.07
CA GLN A 158 123.12 25.85 31.20
C GLN A 158 124.58 25.65 30.76
N GLN A 159 124.82 24.92 29.67
CA GLN A 159 126.16 24.75 29.10
C GLN A 159 126.76 26.11 28.69
N ALA A 160 126.00 26.94 27.97
CA ALA A 160 126.47 28.26 27.56
C ALA A 160 126.82 29.16 28.77
N ILE A 161 126.03 29.10 29.84
CA ILE A 161 126.32 29.81 31.10
C ILE A 161 127.61 29.29 31.74
N LEU A 162 127.78 27.97 31.84
CA LEU A 162 128.98 27.36 32.42
C LEU A 162 130.24 27.66 31.60
N ASP A 163 130.16 27.56 30.27
CA ASP A 163 131.27 27.92 29.36
C ASP A 163 131.65 29.40 29.52
N THR A 164 130.67 30.31 29.64
CA THR A 164 130.92 31.74 29.89
C THR A 164 131.61 31.96 31.25
N ARG A 165 131.15 31.25 32.30
CA ARG A 165 131.75 31.33 33.64
C ARG A 165 133.18 30.81 33.66
N ILE A 166 133.46 29.69 32.97
CA ILE A 166 134.81 29.13 32.82
C ILE A 166 135.70 30.13 32.09
N ALA A 167 135.28 30.67 30.95
CA ALA A 167 136.06 31.66 30.20
C ALA A 167 136.36 32.92 31.03
N THR A 168 135.38 33.40 31.80
CA THR A 168 135.55 34.54 32.72
C THR A 168 136.57 34.22 33.82
N ALA A 169 136.47 33.05 34.44
CA ALA A 169 137.39 32.62 35.49
C ALA A 169 138.82 32.40 34.95
N GLU A 170 138.97 31.83 33.76
CA GLU A 170 140.25 31.63 33.08
C GLU A 170 140.94 32.96 32.74
N ALA A 171 140.19 33.94 32.22
CA ALA A 171 140.72 35.28 31.95
C ALA A 171 141.27 35.96 33.21
N GLY A 172 140.69 35.69 34.38
CA GLY A 172 141.12 36.22 35.67
C GLY A 172 142.34 35.53 36.31
N VAL A 173 142.77 34.38 35.79
CA VAL A 173 143.98 33.65 36.25
C VAL A 173 145.23 34.08 35.46
N GLY A 174 145.08 34.52 34.20
CA GLY A 174 146.20 34.91 33.35
C GLY A 174 147.14 33.73 32.99
N THR A 175 148.21 33.98 32.24
CA THR A 175 149.20 32.96 31.87
C THR A 175 150.04 32.57 33.09
N LEU A 176 149.50 31.72 33.95
CA LEU A 176 150.18 31.03 35.05
C LEU A 176 150.33 29.55 34.66
N SER A 177 150.95 29.27 33.51
CA SER A 177 150.99 27.90 32.96
C SER A 177 152.01 27.01 33.68
N ASP A 178 151.75 25.71 33.70
CA ASP A 178 152.72 24.72 34.19
C ASP A 178 154.02 24.70 33.38
N GLU A 179 153.94 25.01 32.09
CA GLU A 179 155.09 25.13 31.20
C GLU A 179 155.97 26.33 31.55
N GLN A 180 155.37 27.49 31.85
CA GLN A 180 156.10 28.67 32.32
C GLN A 180 156.75 28.42 33.69
N ALA A 181 156.05 27.73 34.59
CA ALA A 181 156.62 27.33 35.88
C ALA A 181 157.79 26.34 35.71
N GLY A 182 157.70 25.43 34.75
CA GLY A 182 158.79 24.52 34.39
C GLY A 182 159.97 25.24 33.74
N ALA A 183 159.72 26.22 32.86
CA ALA A 183 160.75 27.01 32.20
C ALA A 183 161.51 27.91 33.18
N LEU A 184 160.82 28.59 34.11
CA LEU A 184 161.47 29.39 35.14
C LEU A 184 162.28 28.53 36.11
N ARG A 185 161.81 27.31 36.44
CA ARG A 185 162.60 26.35 37.22
C ARG A 185 163.89 25.94 36.51
N ARG A 186 163.81 25.59 35.22
CA ARG A 186 165.00 25.27 34.42
C ARG A 186 165.96 26.44 34.31
N ALA A 187 165.45 27.65 34.03
CA ALA A 187 166.26 28.87 33.96
C ALA A 187 166.98 29.16 35.29
N ARG A 188 166.31 28.91 36.43
CA ARG A 188 166.92 29.01 37.76
C ARG A 188 168.03 27.96 37.96
N GLU A 189 167.78 26.71 37.58
CA GLU A 189 168.76 25.62 37.68
C GLU A 189 169.99 25.85 36.79
N GLU A 190 169.79 26.33 35.56
CA GLU A 190 170.87 26.72 34.65
C GLU A 190 171.67 27.91 35.20
N ALA A 191 170.99 28.94 35.72
CA ALA A 191 171.66 30.09 36.34
C ALA A 191 172.43 29.69 37.60
N TRP A 192 171.93 28.72 38.38
CA TRP A 192 172.60 28.16 39.53
C TRP A 192 173.87 27.38 39.14
N ALA A 193 173.75 26.50 38.15
CA ALA A 193 174.88 25.73 37.63
C ALA A 193 175.97 26.63 37.05
N ALA A 194 175.58 27.68 36.31
CA ALA A 194 176.50 28.68 35.79
C ALA A 194 177.20 29.46 36.92
N HIS A 195 176.48 29.86 37.96
CA HIS A 195 177.06 30.54 39.12
C HIS A 195 178.04 29.66 39.90
N LEU A 196 177.75 28.37 40.09
CA LEU A 196 178.67 27.43 40.72
C LEU A 196 179.99 27.28 39.95
N GLY A 197 179.97 27.50 38.63
CA GLY A 197 181.16 27.43 37.78
C GLY A 197 182.07 28.66 37.84
N THR A 198 181.52 29.86 38.05
CA THR A 198 182.30 31.12 38.01
C THR A 198 182.43 31.82 39.37
N LEU A 199 181.45 31.65 40.26
CA LEU A 199 181.38 32.18 41.63
C LEU A 199 181.63 33.70 41.73
N ASP A 200 181.08 34.47 40.79
CA ASP A 200 181.24 35.92 40.68
C ASP A 200 179.92 36.70 40.91
N PRO A 201 179.99 38.02 41.15
CA PRO A 201 178.80 38.84 41.43
C PRO A 201 177.76 38.91 40.30
N ASP A 202 178.17 38.81 39.03
CA ASP A 202 177.25 38.90 37.89
C ASP A 202 176.46 37.60 37.71
N SER A 203 177.11 36.44 37.92
CA SER A 203 176.43 35.15 37.93
C SER A 203 175.45 35.02 39.12
N ALA A 204 175.80 35.55 40.30
CA ALA A 204 174.89 35.60 41.45
C ALA A 204 173.62 36.44 41.17
N SER A 205 173.78 37.60 40.54
CA SER A 205 172.66 38.50 40.18
C SER A 205 171.75 37.89 39.11
N ARG A 206 172.29 37.05 38.22
CA ARG A 206 171.49 36.28 37.24
C ARG A 206 170.66 35.19 37.93
N PHE A 207 171.27 34.45 38.86
CA PHE A 207 170.55 33.44 39.64
C PHE A 207 169.46 34.06 40.52
N GLU A 208 169.75 35.16 41.23
CA GLU A 208 168.76 35.85 42.07
C GLU A 208 167.56 36.34 41.25
N ARG A 209 167.78 36.89 40.05
CA ARG A 209 166.69 37.28 39.15
C ARG A 209 165.84 36.09 38.72
N ALA A 210 166.46 34.96 38.39
CA ALA A 210 165.74 33.73 38.04
C ALA A 210 164.94 33.17 39.23
N MET A 211 165.47 33.27 40.45
CA MET A 211 164.79 32.90 41.69
C MET A 211 163.57 33.80 41.96
N ARG A 212 163.75 35.13 41.97
CA ARG A 212 162.65 36.09 42.20
C ARG A 212 161.55 35.97 41.14
N ALA A 213 161.90 35.66 39.90
CA ALA A 213 160.93 35.39 38.84
C ALA A 213 160.09 34.14 39.15
N LEU A 214 160.72 33.07 39.66
CA LEU A 214 160.03 31.85 40.08
C LEU A 214 159.19 32.05 41.35
N ASP A 215 159.68 32.82 42.33
CA ASP A 215 158.95 33.12 43.56
C ASP A 215 157.71 33.97 43.28
N THR A 216 157.86 35.03 42.47
CA THR A 216 156.73 35.85 41.99
C THR A 216 155.67 35.00 41.31
N LEU A 217 156.08 34.04 40.47
CA LEU A 217 155.14 33.12 39.82
C LEU A 217 154.48 32.18 40.85
N SER A 218 155.24 31.68 41.82
CA SER A 218 154.74 30.75 42.84
C SER A 218 153.72 31.41 43.78
N GLU A 219 153.97 32.67 44.18
CA GLU A 219 153.02 33.50 44.93
C GLU A 219 151.76 33.79 44.12
N ALA A 220 151.91 34.16 42.84
CA ALA A 220 150.77 34.38 41.95
C ALA A 220 149.92 33.11 41.76
N ARG A 221 150.55 31.93 41.71
CA ARG A 221 149.84 30.64 41.64
C ARG A 221 149.14 30.28 42.94
N LEU A 222 149.77 30.51 44.10
CA LEU A 222 149.15 30.31 45.41
C LEU A 222 147.91 31.20 45.57
N ALA A 223 148.01 32.48 45.18
CA ALA A 223 146.88 33.42 45.19
C ALA A 223 145.75 33.03 44.21
N ALA A 224 146.06 32.29 43.15
CA ALA A 224 145.09 31.80 42.16
C ALA A 224 144.51 30.40 42.46
N THR A 225 144.89 29.76 43.59
CA THR A 225 144.49 28.37 43.91
C THR A 225 142.98 28.19 43.96
N ASP A 226 142.26 29.11 44.61
CA ASP A 226 140.80 29.04 44.74
C ASP A 226 140.10 29.19 43.38
N ARG A 227 140.61 30.07 42.51
CA ARG A 227 140.09 30.25 41.14
C ARG A 227 140.35 29.03 40.27
N LEU A 228 141.52 28.39 40.41
CA LEU A 228 141.82 27.12 39.72
C LEU A 228 140.93 25.97 40.20
N ALA A 229 140.59 25.93 41.50
CA ALA A 229 139.62 24.97 42.03
C ALA A 229 138.20 25.25 41.51
N GLU A 230 137.79 26.52 41.43
CA GLU A 230 136.51 26.94 40.83
C GLU A 230 136.43 26.52 39.34
N ILE A 231 137.48 26.77 38.55
CA ILE A 231 137.53 26.34 37.14
C ILE A 231 137.38 24.82 37.02
N ARG A 232 138.03 24.03 37.90
CA ARG A 232 137.87 22.56 37.91
C ARG A 232 136.44 22.14 38.26
N GLY A 233 135.83 22.78 39.26
CA GLY A 233 134.43 22.54 39.62
C GLY A 233 133.47 22.84 38.47
N LEU A 234 133.59 24.04 37.87
CA LEU A 234 132.77 24.44 36.73
C LEU A 234 132.96 23.52 35.52
N ARG A 235 134.19 23.06 35.24
CA ARG A 235 134.46 22.08 34.17
C ARG A 235 133.84 20.71 34.46
N ALA A 236 133.82 20.27 35.72
CA ALA A 236 133.15 19.03 36.12
C ALA A 236 131.62 19.14 35.98
N ASP A 237 131.03 20.27 36.38
CA ASP A 237 129.61 20.57 36.20
C ASP A 237 129.22 20.65 34.72
N LEU A 238 130.07 21.26 33.90
CA LEU A 238 129.91 21.33 32.45
C LEU A 238 130.00 19.95 31.81
N ALA A 239 130.96 19.11 32.23
CA ALA A 239 131.07 17.74 31.77
C ALA A 239 129.80 16.92 32.11
N THR A 240 129.27 17.09 33.33
CA THR A 240 128.02 16.45 33.75
C THR A 240 126.82 16.93 32.93
N THR A 241 126.71 18.24 32.69
CA THR A 241 125.64 18.84 31.87
C THR A 241 125.73 18.39 30.41
N ARG A 242 126.93 18.17 29.87
CA ARG A 242 127.16 17.61 28.53
C ARG A 242 126.69 16.17 28.41
N VAL A 243 126.98 15.33 29.40
CA VAL A 243 126.47 13.95 29.43
C VAL A 243 124.95 13.92 29.49
N ARG A 244 124.33 14.77 30.34
CA ARG A 244 122.87 14.89 30.41
C ARG A 244 122.26 15.36 29.10
N ALA A 245 122.86 16.35 28.43
CA ALA A 245 122.36 16.83 27.14
C ALA A 245 122.49 15.78 26.03
N ALA A 246 123.56 14.98 26.03
CA ALA A 246 123.69 13.86 25.11
C ALA A 246 122.58 12.82 25.34
N HIS A 247 122.28 12.49 26.60
CA HIS A 247 121.20 11.57 26.94
C HIS A 247 119.81 12.09 26.52
N GLU A 248 119.51 13.37 26.76
CA GLU A 248 118.25 13.98 26.30
C GLU A 248 118.18 14.04 24.76
N GLY A 249 119.32 14.23 24.08
CA GLY A 249 119.42 14.15 22.62
C GLY A 249 119.10 12.76 22.08
N ASP A 250 119.65 11.72 22.70
CA ASP A 250 119.34 10.32 22.35
C ASP A 250 117.87 9.99 22.59
N ALA A 251 117.30 10.43 23.73
CA ALA A 251 115.89 10.22 24.07
C ALA A 251 114.93 10.97 23.13
N LEU A 252 115.31 12.18 22.69
CA LEU A 252 114.57 12.92 21.67
C LEU A 252 114.59 12.17 20.32
N ALA A 253 115.76 11.70 19.88
CA ALA A 253 115.89 10.94 18.65
C ALA A 253 115.12 9.61 18.70
N GLU A 254 115.01 8.98 19.88
CA GLU A 254 114.15 7.82 20.10
C GLU A 254 112.66 8.16 20.00
N ALA A 255 112.21 9.25 20.63
CA ALA A 255 110.83 9.73 20.50
C ALA A 255 110.44 10.07 19.04
N GLU A 256 111.35 10.69 18.28
CA GLU A 256 111.12 10.97 16.86
C GLU A 256 111.07 9.70 16.00
N ARG A 257 111.92 8.70 16.30
CA ARG A 257 111.86 7.38 15.66
C ARG A 257 110.55 6.64 15.96
N ASP A 258 110.06 6.69 17.20
CA ASP A 258 108.78 6.06 17.57
C ASP A 258 107.59 6.73 16.87
N ILE A 259 107.59 8.06 16.74
CA ILE A 259 106.56 8.77 15.97
C ILE A 259 106.62 8.36 14.49
N ALA A 260 107.82 8.27 13.91
CA ALA A 260 108.01 7.81 12.53
C ALA A 260 107.56 6.35 12.34
N ALA A 261 107.82 5.47 13.31
CA ALA A 261 107.37 4.08 13.28
C ALA A 261 105.84 3.96 13.38
N LEU A 262 105.20 4.79 14.21
CA LEU A 262 103.74 4.88 14.29
C LEU A 262 103.17 5.40 12.95
N ALA A 263 103.75 6.45 12.38
CA ALA A 263 103.35 6.98 11.07
C ALA A 263 103.46 5.93 9.96
N ALA A 264 104.54 5.14 9.95
CA ALA A 264 104.71 4.03 9.00
C ALA A 264 103.68 2.90 9.24
N THR A 265 103.28 2.66 10.48
CA THR A 265 102.24 1.68 10.83
C THR A 265 100.87 2.13 10.33
N ILE A 266 100.53 3.40 10.55
CA ILE A 266 99.33 4.03 10.01
C ILE A 266 99.35 3.95 8.47
N GLY A 267 100.46 4.29 7.83
CA GLY A 267 100.60 4.25 6.37
C GLY A 267 100.46 2.86 5.74
N ARG A 268 100.92 1.80 6.41
CA ARG A 268 100.71 0.41 5.94
C ARG A 268 99.26 -0.04 6.06
N ALA A 269 98.52 0.52 7.02
CA ALA A 269 97.11 0.22 7.23
C ALA A 269 96.19 1.15 6.41
N SER A 270 96.75 2.16 5.74
CA SER A 270 96.01 3.04 4.83
C SER A 270 95.59 2.30 3.56
N PRO A 271 94.37 2.55 3.07
CA PRO A 271 93.96 2.16 1.72
C PRO A 271 94.88 2.79 0.65
N ALA A 272 94.98 2.14 -0.51
CA ALA A 272 95.76 2.64 -1.63
C ALA A 272 95.32 4.07 -2.01
N GLY A 273 96.29 4.99 -2.10
CA GLY A 273 96.04 6.42 -2.36
C GLY A 273 95.74 7.28 -1.11
N PHE A 274 95.59 6.67 0.06
CA PHE A 274 95.34 7.34 1.34
C PHE A 274 96.51 7.26 2.32
N GLY A 275 97.69 6.86 1.84
CA GLY A 275 98.93 6.91 2.62
C GLY A 275 99.33 8.33 3.05
N PRO A 276 100.20 8.45 4.06
CA PRO A 276 100.72 9.74 4.53
C PRO A 276 101.49 10.46 3.42
N ARG A 277 101.20 11.75 3.23
CA ARG A 277 102.01 12.62 2.37
C ARG A 277 103.25 13.12 3.12
N ALA A 278 104.28 13.55 2.39
CA ALA A 278 105.57 13.95 2.97
C ALA A 278 105.46 15.05 4.05
N ASP A 279 104.49 15.96 3.89
CA ASP A 279 104.27 17.10 4.80
C ASP A 279 103.07 16.89 5.75
N GLU A 280 102.39 15.74 5.69
CA GLU A 280 101.16 15.48 6.43
C GLU A 280 101.47 14.90 7.81
N SER A 281 100.88 15.48 8.84
CA SER A 281 101.05 14.95 10.20
C SER A 281 100.37 13.57 10.33
N PRO A 282 100.87 12.70 11.23
CA PRO A 282 100.21 11.43 11.50
C PRO A 282 98.75 11.62 11.97
N ALA A 283 98.43 12.73 12.63
CA ALA A 283 97.06 13.05 13.06
C ALA A 283 96.12 13.34 11.88
N GLU A 284 96.56 14.14 10.91
CA GLU A 284 95.80 14.41 9.68
C GLU A 284 95.59 13.13 8.86
N THR A 285 96.62 12.29 8.78
CA THR A 285 96.56 10.99 8.11
C THR A 285 95.50 10.09 8.77
N ILE A 286 95.46 10.02 10.11
CA ILE A 286 94.43 9.25 10.85
C ILE A 286 93.02 9.74 10.48
N THR A 287 92.77 11.05 10.57
CA THR A 287 91.45 11.64 10.27
C THR A 287 91.02 11.36 8.84
N LYS A 288 91.92 11.50 7.87
CA LYS A 288 91.66 11.24 6.45
C LYS A 288 91.28 9.79 6.19
N ILE A 289 91.96 8.83 6.81
CA ILE A 289 91.63 7.40 6.66
C ILE A 289 90.30 7.09 7.34
N GLU A 290 90.02 7.65 8.51
CA GLU A 290 88.75 7.46 9.23
C GLU A 290 87.56 8.04 8.44
N ASP A 291 87.71 9.24 7.86
CA ASP A 291 86.70 9.84 6.98
C ASP A 291 86.43 8.98 5.75
N TRP A 292 87.47 8.41 5.16
CA TRP A 292 87.34 7.48 4.04
C TRP A 292 86.66 6.18 4.49
N ALA A 293 87.00 5.64 5.66
CA ALA A 293 86.34 4.47 6.24
C ALA A 293 84.83 4.72 6.42
N ALA A 294 84.44 5.90 6.90
CA ALA A 294 83.03 6.28 7.03
C ALA A 294 82.32 6.44 5.67
N ARG A 295 83.03 6.88 4.62
CA ARG A 295 82.49 6.89 3.25
C ARG A 295 82.33 5.46 2.71
N ARG A 296 83.28 4.57 2.98
CA ARG A 296 83.23 3.16 2.61
C ARG A 296 82.01 2.47 3.22
N GLU A 297 81.76 2.65 4.52
CA GLU A 297 80.58 2.08 5.17
C GLU A 297 79.28 2.59 4.53
N ARG A 298 79.18 3.90 4.23
CA ARG A 298 78.03 4.45 3.49
C ARG A 298 77.87 3.84 2.09
N ALA A 299 78.97 3.62 1.38
CA ALA A 299 78.94 2.97 0.07
C ALA A 299 78.48 1.50 0.16
N LEU A 300 78.93 0.77 1.18
CA LEU A 300 78.49 -0.61 1.42
C LEU A 300 76.99 -0.68 1.73
N THR A 301 76.48 0.21 2.59
CA THR A 301 75.04 0.31 2.88
C THR A 301 74.26 0.64 1.60
N ALA A 302 74.70 1.63 0.82
CA ALA A 302 74.05 1.99 -0.44
C ALA A 302 74.03 0.82 -1.45
N LEU A 303 75.12 0.05 -1.54
CA LEU A 303 75.20 -1.14 -2.38
C LEU A 303 74.25 -2.26 -1.91
N GLN A 304 74.11 -2.46 -0.60
CA GLN A 304 73.15 -3.43 -0.04
C GLN A 304 71.71 -3.01 -0.33
N GLU A 305 71.38 -1.73 -0.12
CA GLU A 305 70.06 -1.18 -0.45
C GLU A 305 69.74 -1.29 -1.95
N ALA A 306 70.72 -1.03 -2.82
CA ALA A 306 70.56 -1.19 -4.27
C ALA A 306 70.31 -2.64 -4.67
N ARG A 307 71.04 -3.60 -4.08
CA ARG A 307 70.81 -5.03 -4.31
C ARG A 307 69.43 -5.47 -3.84
N ALA A 308 69.00 -5.04 -2.66
CA ALA A 308 67.68 -5.36 -2.12
C ALA A 308 66.56 -4.79 -3.01
N ALA A 309 66.65 -3.51 -3.39
CA ALA A 309 65.66 -2.87 -4.27
C ALA A 309 65.61 -3.51 -5.67
N HIS A 310 66.76 -3.94 -6.20
CA HIS A 310 66.81 -4.67 -7.48
C HIS A 310 66.20 -6.07 -7.38
N GLY A 311 66.45 -6.79 -6.27
CA GLY A 311 65.83 -8.08 -5.99
C GLY A 311 64.31 -7.98 -5.90
N GLU A 312 63.79 -7.01 -5.14
CA GLU A 312 62.34 -6.77 -5.04
C GLU A 312 61.72 -6.44 -6.41
N PHE A 313 62.38 -5.60 -7.21
CA PHE A 313 61.92 -5.28 -8.55
C PHE A 313 61.86 -6.54 -9.44
N ALA A 314 62.91 -7.38 -9.43
CA ALA A 314 62.96 -8.61 -10.21
C ALA A 314 61.90 -9.64 -9.78
N GLU A 315 61.60 -9.75 -8.47
CA GLU A 315 60.51 -10.59 -7.96
C GLU A 315 59.15 -10.12 -8.47
N ILE A 316 58.87 -8.81 -8.39
CA ILE A 316 57.61 -8.24 -8.89
C ILE A 316 57.49 -8.42 -10.42
N GLU A 317 58.59 -8.24 -11.16
CA GLU A 317 58.62 -8.45 -12.61
C GLU A 317 58.36 -9.91 -12.97
N ALA A 318 58.92 -10.86 -12.22
CA ALA A 318 58.67 -12.28 -12.40
C ALA A 318 57.21 -12.66 -12.11
N GLU A 319 56.61 -12.12 -11.04
CA GLU A 319 55.19 -12.32 -10.70
C GLU A 319 54.26 -11.75 -11.78
N ILE A 320 54.53 -10.53 -12.25
CA ILE A 320 53.79 -9.91 -13.36
C ILE A 320 53.87 -10.75 -14.63
N THR A 321 55.07 -11.22 -14.97
CA THR A 321 55.28 -12.06 -16.14
C THR A 321 54.54 -13.39 -16.00
N HIS A 322 54.59 -14.02 -14.82
CA HIS A 322 53.91 -15.28 -14.55
C HIS A 322 52.39 -15.16 -14.68
N GLU A 323 51.78 -14.19 -14.00
CA GLU A 323 50.33 -14.00 -14.05
C GLU A 323 49.88 -13.44 -15.42
N GLY A 324 50.69 -12.61 -16.07
CA GLY A 324 50.47 -12.15 -17.43
C GLY A 324 50.44 -13.30 -18.45
N LEU A 325 51.39 -14.23 -18.38
CA LEU A 325 51.39 -15.44 -19.20
C LEU A 325 50.17 -16.33 -18.94
N ARG A 326 49.76 -16.45 -17.67
CA ARG A 326 48.59 -17.23 -17.28
C ARG A 326 47.30 -16.62 -17.85
N LEU A 327 47.13 -15.30 -17.75
CA LEU A 327 46.00 -14.58 -18.36
C LEU A 327 46.03 -14.69 -19.89
N SER A 328 47.19 -14.47 -20.51
CA SER A 328 47.35 -14.57 -21.96
C SER A 328 46.98 -15.96 -22.47
N LYS A 329 47.48 -17.02 -21.83
CA LYS A 329 47.15 -18.42 -22.17
C LYS A 329 45.65 -18.71 -22.01
N ALA A 330 45.05 -18.26 -20.91
CA ALA A 330 43.63 -18.46 -20.63
C ALA A 330 42.75 -17.80 -21.71
N LEU A 331 43.08 -16.56 -22.10
CA LEU A 331 42.37 -15.81 -23.14
C LEU A 331 42.62 -16.36 -24.55
N ALA A 332 43.86 -16.77 -24.86
CA ALA A 332 44.22 -17.32 -26.17
C ALA A 332 43.58 -18.69 -26.44
N THR A 333 43.53 -19.57 -25.42
CA THR A 333 42.86 -20.89 -25.52
C THR A 333 41.38 -20.76 -25.87
N ASN A 334 40.77 -19.62 -25.54
CA ASN A 334 39.35 -19.34 -25.77
C ASN A 334 39.12 -18.33 -26.91
N GLY A 335 40.15 -18.04 -27.72
CA GLY A 335 40.04 -17.20 -28.92
C GLY A 335 39.75 -15.72 -28.66
N VAL A 336 39.90 -15.25 -27.41
CA VAL A 336 39.53 -13.88 -27.02
C VAL A 336 40.63 -12.89 -27.40
N VAL A 337 41.90 -13.30 -27.28
CA VAL A 337 43.06 -12.41 -27.42
C VAL A 337 44.25 -13.15 -28.05
N ARG A 338 45.11 -12.42 -28.80
CA ARG A 338 46.39 -12.93 -29.30
C ARG A 338 47.45 -13.01 -28.19
N GLU A 339 48.36 -13.97 -28.27
CA GLU A 339 49.46 -14.08 -27.31
C GLU A 339 50.38 -12.84 -27.34
N GLY A 340 50.95 -12.48 -26.19
CA GLY A 340 51.98 -11.43 -26.08
C GLY A 340 51.46 -9.99 -25.96
N LEU A 341 50.22 -9.78 -25.49
CA LEU A 341 49.74 -8.43 -25.15
C LEU A 341 50.24 -7.95 -23.78
N ASP A 342 50.32 -6.63 -23.63
CA ASP A 342 50.66 -5.96 -22.37
C ASP A 342 49.68 -6.34 -21.24
N LEU A 343 50.17 -6.37 -20.00
CA LEU A 343 49.38 -6.73 -18.82
C LEU A 343 48.12 -5.86 -18.69
N GLY A 344 48.21 -4.55 -18.95
CA GLY A 344 47.05 -3.66 -18.88
C GLY A 344 45.94 -4.05 -19.86
N VAL A 345 46.32 -4.49 -21.07
CA VAL A 345 45.38 -4.98 -22.08
C VAL A 345 44.78 -6.32 -21.67
N LEU A 346 45.58 -7.23 -21.11
CA LEU A 346 45.11 -8.52 -20.61
C LEU A 346 44.13 -8.36 -19.43
N LEU A 347 44.42 -7.45 -18.50
CA LEU A 347 43.53 -7.11 -17.38
C LEU A 347 42.20 -6.58 -17.88
N HIS A 348 42.23 -5.60 -18.78
CA HIS A 348 41.03 -5.01 -19.35
C HIS A 348 40.19 -6.04 -20.11
N ALA A 349 40.82 -6.84 -20.98
CA ALA A 349 40.11 -7.89 -21.73
C ALA A 349 39.47 -8.94 -20.80
N SER A 350 40.17 -9.33 -19.73
CA SER A 350 39.65 -10.27 -18.72
C SER A 350 38.45 -9.68 -17.97
N ASP A 351 38.53 -8.41 -17.56
CA ASP A 351 37.44 -7.71 -16.88
C ASP A 351 36.22 -7.52 -17.78
N THR A 352 36.42 -7.12 -19.03
CA THR A 352 35.33 -7.00 -20.02
C THR A 352 34.65 -8.35 -20.23
N LEU A 353 35.43 -9.43 -20.37
CA LEU A 353 34.87 -10.77 -20.56
C LEU A 353 34.08 -11.26 -19.34
N LEU A 354 34.59 -11.03 -18.12
CA LEU A 354 33.87 -11.38 -16.89
C LEU A 354 32.61 -10.52 -16.69
N ALA A 355 32.65 -9.23 -17.03
CA ALA A 355 31.49 -8.35 -16.96
C ALA A 355 30.41 -8.75 -17.99
N MET A 356 30.84 -9.09 -19.21
CA MET A 356 29.94 -9.66 -20.23
C MET A 356 29.33 -10.97 -19.74
N GLU A 357 30.12 -11.90 -19.19
CA GLU A 357 29.55 -13.16 -18.68
C GLU A 357 28.59 -12.92 -17.51
N ALA A 358 28.87 -11.96 -16.62
CA ALA A 358 27.96 -11.62 -15.52
C ALA A 358 26.61 -11.12 -16.04
N SER A 359 26.60 -10.20 -17.01
CA SER A 359 25.34 -9.71 -17.60
C SER A 359 24.59 -10.81 -18.36
N GLN A 360 25.31 -11.73 -19.01
CA GLN A 360 24.70 -12.88 -19.67
C GLN A 360 24.12 -13.90 -18.68
N VAL A 361 24.77 -14.12 -17.54
CA VAL A 361 24.22 -14.95 -16.46
C VAL A 361 22.91 -14.35 -15.93
N GLU A 362 22.86 -13.03 -15.72
CA GLU A 362 21.63 -12.34 -15.31
C GLU A 362 20.53 -12.45 -16.37
N ALA A 363 20.87 -12.26 -17.65
CA ALA A 363 19.91 -12.40 -18.76
C ALA A 363 19.35 -13.83 -18.85
N ARG A 364 20.20 -14.86 -18.69
CA ARG A 364 19.76 -16.26 -18.66
C ARG A 364 18.87 -16.55 -17.45
N ALA A 365 19.20 -16.02 -16.27
CA ALA A 365 18.36 -16.16 -15.08
C ALA A 365 17.00 -15.47 -15.24
N ALA A 366 16.96 -14.30 -15.89
CA ALA A 366 15.72 -13.60 -16.21
C ALA A 366 14.87 -14.39 -17.23
N ALA A 367 15.49 -14.94 -18.28
CA ALA A 367 14.80 -15.78 -19.27
C ALA A 367 14.27 -17.09 -18.67
N GLU A 368 15.01 -17.72 -17.75
CA GLU A 368 14.51 -18.89 -17.01
C GLU A 368 13.29 -18.50 -16.16
N LYS A 369 13.33 -17.35 -15.50
CA LYS A 369 12.20 -16.84 -14.72
C LYS A 369 10.98 -16.57 -15.60
N THR A 370 11.13 -15.97 -16.79
CA THR A 370 10.00 -15.74 -17.70
C THR A 370 9.38 -17.05 -18.18
N VAL A 371 10.20 -18.08 -18.47
CA VAL A 371 9.71 -19.42 -18.81
C VAL A 371 8.90 -20.02 -17.65
N THR A 372 9.44 -20.00 -16.43
CA THR A 372 8.71 -20.55 -15.26
C THR A 372 7.39 -19.81 -14.95
N GLU A 373 7.36 -18.49 -15.13
CA GLU A 373 6.16 -17.66 -14.99
C GLU A 373 5.11 -17.99 -16.07
N ALA A 374 5.55 -18.13 -17.32
CA ALA A 374 4.70 -18.50 -18.45
C ALA A 374 4.14 -19.92 -18.30
N GLU A 375 4.96 -20.88 -17.84
CA GLU A 375 4.52 -22.24 -17.54
C GLU A 375 3.44 -22.27 -16.46
N ARG A 376 3.64 -21.50 -15.38
CA ARG A 376 2.66 -21.39 -14.29
C ARG A 376 1.35 -20.79 -14.77
N LYS A 377 1.40 -19.74 -15.60
CA LYS A 377 0.22 -19.12 -16.22
C LYS A 377 -0.50 -20.10 -17.13
N LEU A 378 0.23 -20.83 -17.98
CA LEU A 378 -0.33 -21.85 -18.87
C LEU A 378 -1.05 -22.95 -18.07
N LYS A 379 -0.42 -23.48 -17.01
CA LYS A 379 -1.06 -24.47 -16.11
C LYS A 379 -2.34 -23.93 -15.47
N ALA A 380 -2.34 -22.68 -15.01
CA ALA A 380 -3.53 -22.05 -14.43
C ALA A 380 -4.66 -21.87 -15.46
N ARG A 381 -4.34 -21.42 -16.68
CA ARG A 381 -5.34 -21.25 -17.75
C ARG A 381 -5.85 -22.58 -18.28
N HIS A 382 -5.01 -23.60 -18.35
CA HIS A 382 -5.43 -24.96 -18.67
C HIS A 382 -6.44 -25.49 -17.64
N LYS A 383 -6.23 -25.21 -16.35
CA LYS A 383 -7.19 -25.59 -15.31
C LYS A 383 -8.51 -24.84 -15.46
N ALA A 384 -8.48 -23.53 -15.70
CA ALA A 384 -9.68 -22.72 -15.90
C ALA A 384 -10.49 -23.15 -17.14
N ASP A 385 -9.80 -23.51 -18.24
CA ASP A 385 -10.43 -24.07 -19.44
C ASP A 385 -11.12 -25.40 -19.15
N ALA A 386 -10.46 -26.31 -18.41
CA ALA A 386 -11.06 -27.56 -17.98
C ALA A 386 -12.29 -27.35 -17.07
N GLU A 387 -12.23 -26.43 -16.11
CA GLU A 387 -13.38 -26.08 -15.25
C GLU A 387 -14.53 -25.48 -16.05
N ALA A 388 -14.25 -24.64 -17.05
CA ALA A 388 -15.27 -24.06 -17.92
C ALA A 388 -15.88 -25.10 -18.88
N ALA A 389 -15.08 -26.06 -19.35
CA ALA A 389 -15.55 -27.18 -20.16
C ALA A 389 -16.48 -28.09 -19.36
N GLU A 390 -16.09 -28.45 -18.12
CA GLU A 390 -16.93 -29.21 -17.19
C GLU A 390 -18.25 -28.48 -16.90
N ALA A 391 -18.22 -27.15 -16.70
CA ALA A 391 -19.43 -26.35 -16.49
C ALA A 391 -20.35 -26.35 -17.73
N SER A 392 -19.78 -26.30 -18.93
CA SER A 392 -20.52 -26.40 -20.20
C SER A 392 -21.17 -27.78 -20.36
N GLU A 393 -20.43 -28.86 -20.08
CA GLU A 393 -20.95 -30.24 -20.11
C GLU A 393 -22.03 -30.46 -19.05
N ALA A 394 -21.82 -29.98 -17.82
CA ALA A 394 -22.81 -30.07 -16.74
C ALA A 394 -24.10 -29.32 -17.10
N TRP A 395 -23.99 -28.15 -17.73
CA TRP A 395 -25.15 -27.43 -18.25
C TRP A 395 -25.87 -28.24 -19.33
N ARG A 396 -25.16 -28.81 -20.31
CA ARG A 396 -25.76 -29.62 -21.39
C ARG A 396 -26.49 -30.84 -20.82
N ALA A 397 -25.91 -31.51 -19.83
CA ALA A 397 -26.53 -32.63 -19.14
C ALA A 397 -27.81 -32.20 -18.38
N ALA A 398 -27.77 -31.06 -17.68
CA ALA A 398 -28.93 -30.51 -16.98
C ALA A 398 -30.05 -30.07 -17.95
N TRP A 399 -29.68 -29.48 -19.09
CA TRP A 399 -30.59 -29.09 -20.17
C TRP A 399 -31.29 -30.30 -20.78
N SER A 400 -30.54 -31.32 -21.19
CA SER A 400 -31.08 -32.57 -21.73
C SER A 400 -32.01 -33.26 -20.72
N LYS A 401 -31.62 -33.33 -19.44
CA LYS A 401 -32.45 -33.90 -18.37
C LYS A 401 -33.74 -33.11 -18.12
N ALA A 402 -33.70 -31.79 -18.19
CA ALA A 402 -34.90 -30.96 -18.04
C ALA A 402 -35.86 -31.13 -19.21
N LEU A 403 -35.34 -31.37 -20.41
CA LEU A 403 -36.14 -31.61 -21.62
C LEU A 403 -36.68 -33.05 -21.71
N SER A 404 -35.99 -34.06 -21.18
CA SER A 404 -36.37 -35.47 -21.31
C SER A 404 -37.74 -35.83 -20.71
N GLY A 405 -38.25 -35.01 -19.78
CA GLY A 405 -39.58 -35.15 -19.20
C GLY A 405 -40.69 -34.38 -19.92
N THR A 406 -40.40 -33.80 -21.08
CA THR A 406 -41.32 -32.95 -21.85
C THR A 406 -41.37 -33.38 -23.31
N TRP A 407 -42.41 -32.97 -24.03
CA TRP A 407 -42.53 -33.19 -25.48
C TRP A 407 -41.48 -32.41 -26.31
N LEU A 408 -40.70 -31.52 -25.68
CA LEU A 408 -39.65 -30.72 -26.32
C LEU A 408 -38.32 -31.49 -26.49
N VAL A 409 -38.24 -32.76 -26.07
CA VAL A 409 -37.00 -33.56 -26.12
C VAL A 409 -36.38 -33.67 -27.52
N GLU A 410 -37.21 -33.71 -28.57
CA GLU A 410 -36.75 -33.78 -29.97
C GLU A 410 -36.06 -32.49 -30.45
N ARG A 411 -36.12 -31.42 -29.66
CA ARG A 411 -35.54 -30.10 -29.96
C ARG A 411 -34.40 -29.72 -29.00
N THR A 412 -33.75 -30.71 -28.38
CA THR A 412 -32.67 -30.49 -27.40
C THR A 412 -31.52 -29.63 -27.95
N ASP A 413 -31.19 -29.76 -29.23
CA ASP A 413 -30.06 -29.06 -29.86
C ASP A 413 -30.41 -27.65 -30.40
N ASP A 414 -31.70 -27.26 -30.39
CA ASP A 414 -32.17 -25.98 -30.93
C ASP A 414 -32.69 -25.06 -29.81
N LEU A 415 -31.74 -24.40 -29.14
CA LEU A 415 -32.01 -23.50 -28.00
C LEU A 415 -32.99 -22.37 -28.35
N ASP A 416 -32.89 -21.83 -29.56
CA ASP A 416 -33.73 -20.71 -30.00
C ASP A 416 -35.17 -21.17 -30.28
N ALA A 417 -35.35 -22.34 -30.88
CA ALA A 417 -36.66 -22.95 -31.03
C ALA A 417 -37.31 -23.25 -29.68
N VAL A 418 -36.57 -23.86 -28.73
CA VAL A 418 -37.09 -24.13 -27.38
C VAL A 418 -37.46 -22.83 -26.66
N ARG A 419 -36.63 -21.78 -26.75
CA ARG A 419 -36.94 -20.46 -26.18
C ARG A 419 -38.22 -19.85 -26.76
N ALA A 420 -38.41 -19.93 -28.08
CA ALA A 420 -39.61 -19.43 -28.74
C ALA A 420 -40.86 -20.22 -28.29
N MET A 421 -40.76 -21.55 -28.20
CA MET A 421 -41.86 -22.41 -27.73
C MET A 421 -42.21 -22.16 -26.26
N LEU A 422 -41.22 -21.93 -25.38
CA LEU A 422 -41.47 -21.56 -23.98
C LEU A 422 -42.23 -20.24 -23.83
N LYS A 423 -42.02 -19.29 -24.76
CA LYS A 423 -42.77 -18.02 -24.82
C LYS A 423 -44.19 -18.22 -25.30
N THR A 424 -44.43 -19.13 -26.23
CA THR A 424 -45.79 -19.51 -26.65
C THR A 424 -46.54 -20.26 -25.56
N LEU A 425 -45.85 -21.11 -24.78
CA LEU A 425 -46.43 -21.80 -23.63
C LEU A 425 -46.91 -20.84 -22.52
N ASP A 426 -46.37 -19.62 -22.41
CA ASP A 426 -46.86 -18.61 -21.45
C ASP A 426 -48.30 -18.15 -21.75
N THR A 427 -48.75 -18.20 -23.01
CA THR A 427 -50.11 -17.77 -23.37
C THR A 427 -51.13 -18.90 -23.23
N LEU A 428 -50.67 -20.15 -23.13
CA LEU A 428 -51.53 -21.34 -23.06
C LEU A 428 -52.50 -21.32 -21.85
N PRO A 429 -52.09 -20.96 -20.61
CA PRO A 429 -53.02 -20.87 -19.48
C PRO A 429 -54.16 -19.87 -19.68
N VAL A 430 -53.89 -18.73 -20.33
CA VAL A 430 -54.92 -17.72 -20.65
C VAL A 430 -55.93 -18.27 -21.65
N HIS A 431 -55.46 -18.97 -22.68
CA HIS A 431 -56.34 -19.59 -23.67
C HIS A 431 -57.15 -20.76 -23.10
N LEU A 432 -56.57 -21.57 -22.21
CA LEU A 432 -57.28 -22.64 -21.50
C LEU A 432 -58.37 -22.08 -20.56
N SER A 433 -58.06 -21.01 -19.80
CA SER A 433 -59.04 -20.35 -18.94
C SER A 433 -60.20 -19.75 -19.75
N ALA A 434 -59.93 -19.12 -20.89
CA ALA A 434 -60.96 -18.57 -21.77
C ALA A 434 -61.87 -19.68 -22.37
N ARG A 435 -61.29 -20.84 -22.72
CA ARG A 435 -62.06 -22.01 -23.16
C ARG A 435 -63.00 -22.50 -22.05
N ASP A 436 -62.49 -22.63 -20.82
CA ASP A 436 -63.28 -23.13 -19.70
C ASP A 436 -64.40 -22.17 -19.31
N GLU A 437 -64.17 -20.86 -19.40
CA GLU A 437 -65.20 -19.82 -19.22
C GLU A 437 -66.30 -19.93 -20.29
N ILE A 438 -65.93 -20.06 -21.56
CA ILE A 438 -66.89 -20.23 -22.67
C ILE A 438 -67.70 -21.53 -22.48
N ARG A 439 -67.05 -22.63 -22.12
CA ARG A 439 -67.71 -23.92 -21.87
C ARG A 439 -68.71 -23.81 -20.71
N HIS A 440 -68.35 -23.12 -19.63
CA HIS A 440 -69.25 -22.87 -18.51
C HIS A 440 -70.46 -22.03 -18.94
N ARG A 441 -70.26 -20.99 -19.76
CA ARG A 441 -71.34 -20.12 -20.26
C ARG A 441 -72.32 -20.87 -21.18
N VAL A 442 -71.82 -21.75 -22.05
CA VAL A 442 -72.67 -22.60 -22.91
C VAL A 442 -73.54 -23.51 -22.06
N ALA A 443 -72.96 -24.21 -21.07
CA ALA A 443 -73.71 -25.08 -20.17
C ALA A 443 -74.81 -24.32 -19.39
N ALA A 444 -74.51 -23.10 -18.92
CA ALA A 444 -75.50 -22.25 -18.24
C ALA A 444 -76.66 -21.83 -19.17
N MET A 445 -76.36 -21.42 -20.41
CA MET A 445 -77.38 -21.03 -21.39
C MET A 445 -78.27 -22.21 -21.82
N GLU A 446 -77.71 -23.42 -21.93
CA GLU A 446 -78.50 -24.64 -22.22
C GLU A 446 -79.47 -24.97 -21.08
N ALA A 447 -79.01 -24.89 -19.82
CA ALA A 447 -79.86 -25.12 -18.65
C ALA A 447 -80.98 -24.08 -18.49
N ASP A 448 -80.74 -22.82 -18.86
CA ASP A 448 -81.76 -21.77 -18.86
C ASP A 448 -82.81 -22.01 -19.97
N ARG A 449 -82.38 -22.48 -21.14
CA ARG A 449 -83.28 -22.85 -22.25
C ARG A 449 -84.20 -24.01 -21.88
N GLU A 450 -83.67 -25.06 -21.22
CA GLU A 450 -84.48 -26.17 -20.72
C GLU A 450 -85.53 -25.69 -19.69
N ARG A 451 -85.11 -24.88 -18.71
CA ARG A 451 -86.04 -24.30 -17.71
C ARG A 451 -87.16 -23.46 -18.34
N PHE A 452 -86.85 -22.68 -19.37
CA PHE A 452 -87.85 -21.92 -20.12
C PHE A 452 -88.84 -22.85 -20.85
N TYR A 453 -88.33 -23.90 -21.49
CA TYR A 453 -89.15 -24.88 -22.20
C TYR A 453 -90.09 -25.64 -21.25
N ASP A 454 -89.60 -26.06 -20.09
CA ASP A 454 -90.39 -26.77 -19.07
C ASP A 454 -91.51 -25.89 -18.50
N ALA A 455 -91.20 -24.63 -18.14
CA ALA A 455 -92.17 -23.69 -17.60
C ALA A 455 -93.28 -23.35 -18.61
N LEU A 456 -92.90 -23.17 -19.88
CA LEU A 456 -93.85 -22.91 -20.96
C LEU A 456 -94.72 -24.13 -21.26
N SER A 457 -94.15 -25.33 -21.24
CA SER A 457 -94.87 -26.60 -21.40
C SER A 457 -95.91 -26.79 -20.29
N ALA A 458 -95.55 -26.49 -19.04
CA ALA A 458 -96.47 -26.55 -17.92
C ALA A 458 -97.65 -25.59 -18.08
N LEU A 459 -97.40 -24.33 -18.45
CA LEU A 459 -98.43 -23.31 -18.67
C LEU A 459 -99.40 -23.67 -19.81
N LEU A 460 -98.90 -24.23 -20.92
CA LEU A 460 -99.75 -24.68 -22.02
C LEU A 460 -100.60 -25.88 -21.61
N ARG A 461 -100.01 -26.84 -20.88
CA ARG A 461 -100.71 -28.02 -20.37
C ARG A 461 -101.87 -27.65 -19.45
N ASP A 462 -101.68 -26.69 -18.54
CA ASP A 462 -102.72 -26.18 -17.65
C ASP A 462 -103.90 -25.54 -18.42
N LEU A 463 -103.64 -25.02 -19.62
CA LEU A 463 -104.64 -24.41 -20.51
C LEU A 463 -105.22 -25.39 -21.54
N GLY A 464 -104.84 -26.68 -21.47
CA GLY A 464 -105.29 -27.75 -22.36
C GLY A 464 -104.63 -27.75 -23.74
N ASP A 465 -103.55 -27.01 -23.92
CA ASP A 465 -102.72 -26.96 -25.14
C ASP A 465 -101.38 -27.68 -24.92
N ASP A 466 -100.63 -27.87 -26.00
CA ASP A 466 -99.29 -28.46 -25.96
C ASP A 466 -98.33 -27.71 -26.90
N LEU A 467 -97.04 -27.72 -26.56
CA LEU A 467 -95.98 -27.00 -27.27
C LEU A 467 -95.81 -27.49 -28.71
N ASP A 468 -96.02 -28.79 -28.96
CA ASP A 468 -95.95 -29.41 -30.29
C ASP A 468 -97.00 -28.86 -31.27
N ARG A 469 -98.12 -28.31 -30.77
CA ARG A 469 -99.13 -27.64 -31.60
C ARG A 469 -98.86 -26.16 -31.84
N ALA A 470 -98.08 -25.51 -30.98
CA ALA A 470 -97.92 -24.07 -30.95
C ALA A 470 -96.69 -23.56 -31.74
N GLY A 471 -95.92 -24.45 -32.36
CA GLY A 471 -94.74 -24.09 -33.16
C GLY A 471 -93.51 -23.84 -32.29
N SER A 472 -92.82 -22.71 -32.50
CA SER A 472 -91.63 -22.40 -31.70
C SER A 472 -92.00 -21.97 -30.26
N PRO A 473 -91.14 -22.25 -29.25
CA PRO A 473 -91.39 -21.81 -27.87
C PRO A 473 -91.66 -20.30 -27.71
N ALA A 474 -91.07 -19.47 -28.57
CA ALA A 474 -91.30 -18.03 -28.54
C ALA A 474 -92.71 -17.65 -29.04
N GLU A 475 -93.22 -18.33 -30.05
CA GLU A 475 -94.57 -18.09 -30.60
C GLU A 475 -95.65 -18.56 -29.62
N ALA A 476 -95.45 -19.72 -28.99
CA ALA A 476 -96.36 -20.25 -27.98
C ALA A 476 -96.48 -19.33 -26.76
N ALA A 477 -95.36 -18.79 -26.26
CA ALA A 477 -95.36 -17.81 -25.18
C ALA A 477 -96.09 -16.50 -25.56
N ARG A 478 -95.96 -16.06 -26.81
CA ARG A 478 -96.63 -14.85 -27.30
C ARG A 478 -98.14 -15.02 -27.44
N SER A 479 -98.57 -16.16 -27.96
CA SER A 479 -100.00 -16.53 -28.03
C SER A 479 -100.65 -16.55 -26.64
N LEU A 480 -99.96 -17.08 -25.62
CA LEU A 480 -100.45 -17.06 -24.23
C LEU A 480 -100.61 -15.64 -23.67
N LEU A 481 -99.68 -14.74 -23.99
CA LEU A 481 -99.78 -13.33 -23.58
C LEU A 481 -100.99 -12.64 -24.23
N ASP A 482 -101.23 -12.88 -25.52
CA ASP A 482 -102.37 -12.32 -26.25
C ASP A 482 -103.70 -12.86 -25.71
N ARG A 483 -103.76 -14.17 -25.42
CA ARG A 483 -104.94 -14.84 -24.82
C ARG A 483 -105.25 -14.29 -23.42
N ARG A 484 -104.22 -14.01 -22.61
CA ARG A 484 -104.37 -13.35 -21.30
C ARG A 484 -104.90 -11.91 -21.45
N ALA A 485 -104.40 -11.15 -22.41
CA ALA A 485 -104.87 -9.78 -22.66
C ALA A 485 -106.36 -9.76 -23.05
N ALA A 486 -106.79 -10.66 -23.94
CA ALA A 486 -108.19 -10.80 -24.33
C ALA A 486 -109.11 -11.18 -23.14
N ALA A 487 -108.67 -12.09 -22.28
CA ALA A 487 -109.43 -12.50 -21.09
C ALA A 487 -109.61 -11.36 -20.07
N LEU A 488 -108.60 -10.51 -19.89
CA LEU A 488 -108.70 -9.33 -19.02
C LEU A 488 -109.70 -8.29 -19.56
N HIS A 489 -109.70 -8.05 -20.87
CA HIS A 489 -110.67 -7.14 -21.51
C HIS A 489 -112.12 -7.65 -21.38
N ALA A 490 -112.35 -8.95 -21.61
CA ALA A 490 -113.67 -9.55 -21.46
C ALA A 490 -114.22 -9.46 -20.02
N ARG A 491 -113.34 -9.63 -19.02
CA ARG A 491 -113.71 -9.50 -17.60
C ARG A 491 -114.14 -8.07 -17.25
N ALA A 492 -113.39 -7.07 -17.69
CA ALA A 492 -113.74 -5.66 -17.47
C ALA A 492 -115.12 -5.30 -18.07
N ALA A 493 -115.40 -5.74 -19.30
CA ALA A 493 -116.70 -5.51 -19.94
C ALA A 493 -117.88 -6.15 -19.19
N ARG A 494 -117.67 -7.33 -18.57
CA ARG A 494 -118.69 -8.00 -17.76
C ARG A 494 -119.00 -7.24 -16.47
N ASP A 495 -117.97 -6.74 -15.80
CA ASP A 495 -118.11 -6.00 -14.54
C ASP A 495 -118.91 -4.70 -14.75
N ASP A 496 -118.70 -4.00 -15.87
CA ASP A 496 -119.47 -2.80 -16.23
C ASP A 496 -120.96 -3.11 -16.49
N LYS A 497 -121.26 -4.17 -17.25
CA LYS A 497 -122.65 -4.59 -17.50
C LYS A 497 -123.39 -5.08 -16.26
N THR A 498 -122.68 -5.68 -15.30
CA THR A 498 -123.26 -6.11 -14.03
C THR A 498 -123.68 -4.91 -13.18
N LYS A 499 -122.92 -3.81 -13.20
CA LYS A 499 -123.30 -2.56 -12.52
C LYS A 499 -124.55 -1.92 -13.15
N GLU A 500 -124.63 -1.85 -14.48
CA GLU A 500 -125.82 -1.34 -15.18
C GLU A 500 -127.11 -2.11 -14.82
N LEU A 501 -127.04 -3.45 -14.74
CA LEU A 501 -128.17 -4.29 -14.38
C LEU A 501 -128.70 -3.98 -12.98
N SER A 502 -127.81 -3.87 -11.99
CA SER A 502 -128.18 -3.55 -10.60
C SER A 502 -128.89 -2.20 -10.46
N GLY A 503 -128.47 -1.19 -11.23
CA GLY A 503 -129.11 0.12 -11.26
C GLY A 503 -130.55 0.07 -11.79
N ALA A 504 -130.78 -0.72 -12.85
CA ALA A 504 -132.12 -0.89 -13.43
C ALA A 504 -133.09 -1.64 -12.50
N GLU A 505 -132.59 -2.63 -11.75
CA GLU A 505 -133.40 -3.41 -10.81
C GLU A 505 -133.93 -2.56 -9.64
N MET A 506 -133.11 -1.68 -9.06
CA MET A 506 -133.53 -0.76 -8.00
C MET A 506 -134.63 0.20 -8.44
N SER A 507 -134.54 0.76 -9.65
CA SER A 507 -135.60 1.64 -10.18
C SER A 507 -136.93 0.90 -10.39
N ARG A 508 -136.88 -0.38 -10.81
CA ARG A 508 -138.07 -1.20 -10.98
C ARG A 508 -138.77 -1.49 -9.64
N GLU A 509 -138.00 -1.77 -8.59
CA GLU A 509 -138.55 -2.05 -7.26
C GLU A 509 -139.27 -0.83 -6.67
N GLY A 510 -138.69 0.37 -6.79
CA GLY A 510 -139.34 1.61 -6.31
C GLY A 510 -140.70 1.85 -6.98
N LEU A 511 -140.81 1.67 -8.30
CA LEU A 511 -142.07 1.85 -9.03
C LEU A 511 -143.16 0.82 -8.63
N LEU A 512 -142.76 -0.39 -8.24
CA LEU A 512 -143.71 -1.43 -7.80
C LEU A 512 -144.24 -1.16 -6.38
N GLU A 513 -143.47 -0.53 -5.51
CA GLU A 513 -143.94 -0.12 -4.18
C GLU A 513 -145.00 0.99 -4.27
N ASP A 514 -144.78 2.00 -5.11
CA ASP A 514 -145.76 3.08 -5.33
C ASP A 514 -147.10 2.54 -5.85
N LEU A 515 -147.04 1.59 -6.80
CA LEU A 515 -148.24 0.94 -7.33
C LEU A 515 -149.04 0.20 -6.24
N ARG A 516 -148.34 -0.53 -5.36
CA ARG A 516 -148.98 -1.27 -4.25
C ARG A 516 -149.64 -0.33 -3.25
N LEU A 517 -149.03 0.82 -2.94
CA LEU A 517 -149.58 1.80 -2.03
C LEU A 517 -150.91 2.37 -2.56
N HIS A 518 -150.94 2.75 -3.84
CA HIS A 518 -152.15 3.27 -4.47
C HIS A 518 -153.27 2.21 -4.55
N GLU A 519 -152.91 0.94 -4.80
CA GLU A 519 -153.89 -0.15 -4.80
C GLU A 519 -154.43 -0.50 -3.41
N SER A 520 -153.63 -0.35 -2.33
CA SER A 520 -154.12 -0.56 -0.97
C SER A 520 -155.09 0.54 -0.56
N GLN A 521 -154.74 1.81 -0.80
CA GLN A 521 -155.59 2.96 -0.50
C GLN A 521 -156.92 2.90 -1.26
N ARG A 522 -156.88 2.52 -2.54
CA ARG A 522 -158.09 2.28 -3.32
C ARG A 522 -158.97 1.20 -2.68
N ARG A 523 -158.39 0.07 -2.29
CA ARG A 523 -159.15 -1.04 -1.67
C ARG A 523 -159.73 -0.67 -0.31
N GLU A 524 -159.02 0.08 0.52
CA GLU A 524 -159.55 0.58 1.80
C GLU A 524 -160.78 1.46 1.62
N ILE A 525 -160.73 2.41 0.68
CA ILE A 525 -161.85 3.32 0.41
C ILE A 525 -163.07 2.53 -0.10
N LEU A 526 -162.86 1.58 -1.01
CA LEU A 526 -163.94 0.73 -1.53
C LEU A 526 -164.55 -0.16 -0.44
N ALA A 527 -163.73 -0.78 0.40
CA ALA A 527 -164.17 -1.68 1.47
C ALA A 527 -164.96 -0.93 2.54
N PHE A 528 -164.51 0.26 2.98
CA PHE A 528 -165.19 1.05 3.99
C PHE A 528 -166.60 1.46 3.57
N PHE A 529 -166.78 1.86 2.30
CA PHE A 529 -168.11 2.20 1.76
C PHE A 529 -168.89 0.99 1.25
N ALA A 530 -168.31 -0.22 1.23
CA ALA A 530 -168.84 -1.41 0.58
C ALA A 530 -169.27 -1.15 -0.88
N ALA A 531 -168.46 -0.38 -1.60
CA ALA A 531 -168.73 0.08 -2.95
C ALA A 531 -167.86 -0.67 -3.96
N ASP A 532 -168.44 -1.03 -5.10
CA ASP A 532 -167.74 -1.79 -6.14
C ASP A 532 -166.68 -0.94 -6.87
N ASP A 533 -166.88 0.39 -6.88
CA ASP A 533 -165.93 1.35 -7.44
C ASP A 533 -165.88 2.67 -6.64
N LEU A 534 -164.86 3.49 -6.94
CA LEU A 534 -164.58 4.72 -6.19
C LEU A 534 -165.70 5.76 -6.40
N THR A 535 -166.41 5.66 -7.51
CA THR A 535 -167.53 6.56 -7.86
C THR A 535 -168.75 6.26 -7.00
N GLU A 536 -168.98 4.99 -6.67
CA GLU A 536 -170.04 4.54 -5.77
C GLU A 536 -169.67 4.78 -4.30
N ALA A 537 -168.38 4.67 -3.93
CA ALA A 537 -167.88 5.05 -2.61
C ALA A 537 -168.13 6.54 -2.32
N GLU A 538 -167.92 7.41 -3.31
CA GLU A 538 -168.18 8.85 -3.20
C GLU A 538 -169.66 9.17 -2.92
N LYS A 539 -170.60 8.48 -3.58
CA LYS A 539 -172.05 8.68 -3.33
C LYS A 539 -172.44 8.29 -1.90
N ARG A 540 -171.87 7.21 -1.37
CA ARG A 540 -172.14 6.74 0.00
C ARG A 540 -171.51 7.65 1.06
N LEU A 541 -170.35 8.22 0.77
CA LEU A 541 -169.71 9.24 1.63
C LEU A 541 -170.60 10.50 1.76
N ARG A 542 -171.23 10.93 0.67
CA ARG A 542 -172.21 12.04 0.69
C ARG A 542 -173.48 11.72 1.50
N LEU A 543 -173.91 10.46 1.53
CA LEU A 543 -175.03 10.00 2.37
C LEU A 543 -174.65 9.99 3.86
N CYS A 544 -173.44 9.55 4.21
CA CYS A 544 -172.93 9.60 5.58
C CYS A 544 -172.83 11.05 6.09
N ALA A 545 -172.30 11.97 5.28
CA ALA A 545 -172.25 13.39 5.64
C ALA A 545 -173.65 13.99 5.89
N ARG A 546 -174.68 13.56 5.14
CA ARG A 546 -176.08 13.97 5.34
C ARG A 546 -176.68 13.44 6.64
N ARG A 547 -176.33 12.20 7.04
CA ARG A 547 -176.74 11.57 8.30
C ARG A 547 -176.13 12.30 9.50
N ASP A 548 -174.84 12.58 9.46
CA ASP A 548 -174.10 13.17 10.58
C ASP A 548 -174.62 14.58 10.90
N GLN A 549 -174.96 15.36 9.87
CA GLN A 549 -175.57 16.68 10.02
C GLN A 549 -176.99 16.65 10.63
N ILE A 550 -177.69 15.52 10.56
CA ILE A 550 -179.01 15.31 11.18
C ILE A 550 -178.86 14.86 12.63
N GLU A 551 -177.90 13.97 12.94
CA GLU A 551 -177.63 13.54 14.31
C GLU A 551 -177.14 14.68 15.21
N GLU A 552 -176.26 15.54 14.70
CA GLU A 552 -175.75 16.70 15.45
C GLU A 552 -176.89 17.65 15.87
N LYS A 553 -177.88 17.84 15.00
CA LYS A 553 -179.10 18.61 15.31
C LYS A 553 -179.99 17.92 16.35
N ARG A 554 -180.06 16.59 16.35
CA ARG A 554 -180.85 15.81 17.32
C ARG A 554 -180.25 15.89 18.72
N GLU A 555 -178.92 15.77 18.81
CA GLU A 555 -178.19 15.79 20.07
C GLU A 555 -178.25 17.17 20.75
N ALA A 556 -178.08 18.24 19.98
CA ALA A 556 -178.20 19.60 20.50
C ALA A 556 -179.58 19.87 21.13
N LEU A 557 -180.66 19.45 20.47
CA LEU A 557 -182.02 19.61 20.97
C LEU A 557 -182.29 18.75 22.21
N THR A 558 -181.78 17.52 22.26
CA THR A 558 -181.94 16.64 23.42
C THR A 558 -181.20 17.17 24.65
N ALA A 559 -180.00 17.72 24.44
CA ALA A 559 -179.18 18.32 25.49
C ALA A 559 -179.73 19.66 25.99
N GLN A 560 -180.54 20.35 25.18
CA GLN A 560 -181.28 21.52 25.62
C GLN A 560 -182.42 21.10 26.57
N ILE A 561 -183.22 20.09 26.21
CA ILE A 561 -184.40 19.69 26.98
C ILE A 561 -184.06 19.06 28.35
N ILE A 562 -183.02 18.21 28.42
CA ILE A 562 -182.58 17.57 29.67
C ILE A 562 -182.06 18.58 30.70
N ARG A 563 -181.39 19.63 30.23
CA ARG A 563 -180.82 20.68 31.09
C ARG A 563 -181.89 21.54 31.71
N ASP A 564 -182.81 22.02 30.89
CA ASP A 564 -183.87 22.91 31.34
C ASP A 564 -184.76 22.26 32.41
N THR A 565 -184.79 20.93 32.45
CA THR A 565 -185.59 20.15 33.40
C THR A 565 -184.80 19.51 34.55
N SER A 566 -183.46 19.63 34.54
CA SER A 566 -182.60 18.92 35.51
C SER A 566 -182.95 17.44 35.65
N ALA A 567 -183.25 16.77 34.54
CA ALA A 567 -183.74 15.41 34.52
C ALA A 567 -182.70 14.43 33.99
N VAL A 568 -182.91 13.15 34.27
CA VAL A 568 -181.85 12.13 34.09
C VAL A 568 -181.93 11.46 32.72
N SER A 569 -183.10 11.50 32.06
CA SER A 569 -183.28 11.19 30.64
C SER A 569 -184.28 12.19 30.06
N LEU A 570 -184.39 12.24 28.72
CA LEU A 570 -185.40 13.05 28.04
C LEU A 570 -186.82 12.69 28.51
N ASP A 571 -187.06 11.41 28.78
CA ASP A 571 -188.36 10.95 29.31
C ASP A 571 -188.60 11.46 30.74
N VAL A 572 -187.55 11.50 31.55
CA VAL A 572 -187.62 12.00 32.94
C VAL A 572 -187.81 13.52 32.97
N ALA A 573 -187.27 14.24 31.98
CA ALA A 573 -187.52 15.66 31.77
C ALA A 573 -189.02 15.91 31.55
N LEU A 574 -189.61 15.10 30.66
CA LEU A 574 -191.02 15.18 30.28
C LEU A 574 -191.97 14.83 31.43
N ALA A 575 -191.62 13.84 32.24
CA ALA A 575 -192.47 13.43 33.36
C ALA A 575 -192.46 14.45 34.52
N ARG A 576 -191.30 15.06 34.82
CA ARG A 576 -191.21 16.11 35.86
C ARG A 576 -192.03 17.36 35.53
N LEU A 577 -192.27 17.61 34.24
CA LEU A 577 -193.15 18.67 33.77
C LEU A 577 -194.66 18.36 33.93
N ALA A 578 -195.09 17.20 34.47
CA ALA A 578 -196.49 16.74 34.45
C ALA A 578 -197.30 16.73 35.78
N GLU A 579 -196.74 17.02 36.98
CA GLU A 579 -197.45 16.92 38.30
C GLU A 579 -197.68 18.27 39.08
N ILE A 580 -197.56 19.45 38.45
CA ILE A 580 -197.84 20.82 38.96
C ILE A 580 -199.36 21.20 38.81
N GLU A 581 -199.95 22.03 39.71
CA GLU A 581 -201.41 22.06 40.08
C GLU A 581 -202.41 22.50 38.97
N PRO A 582 -203.68 21.99 38.96
CA PRO A 582 -204.68 22.36 37.95
C PRO A 582 -205.06 23.84 37.89
N SER A 583 -204.77 24.67 38.90
CA SER A 583 -204.84 26.13 38.74
C SER A 583 -203.55 26.69 38.12
N GLU A 584 -202.40 26.21 38.62
CA GLU A 584 -201.03 26.49 38.16
C GLU A 584 -200.83 26.21 36.66
N ARG A 585 -201.70 25.46 35.98
CA ARG A 585 -201.63 25.26 34.52
C ARG A 585 -202.28 26.37 33.68
N THR A 586 -203.43 26.87 34.09
CA THR A 586 -204.06 28.01 33.38
C THR A 586 -203.30 29.32 33.57
N GLN A 587 -202.46 29.37 34.60
CA GLN A 587 -201.65 30.53 34.92
C GLN A 587 -200.32 30.54 34.16
N ALA A 588 -199.80 29.37 33.78
CA ALA A 588 -198.67 29.27 32.88
C ALA A 588 -199.01 29.66 31.42
N GLU A 589 -200.28 29.55 31.01
CA GLU A 589 -200.68 29.87 29.63
C GLU A 589 -200.68 31.37 29.33
N ALA A 590 -200.87 32.22 30.33
CA ALA A 590 -200.90 33.67 30.09
C ALA A 590 -199.50 34.23 29.81
N GLU A 591 -198.45 33.65 30.43
CA GLU A 591 -197.09 34.16 30.28
C GLU A 591 -196.40 33.71 29.00
N CYS A 592 -196.68 32.51 28.50
CA CYS A 592 -196.08 32.08 27.23
C CYS A 592 -196.55 32.93 26.05
N VAL A 593 -197.80 33.39 26.07
CA VAL A 593 -198.35 34.22 25.00
C VAL A 593 -197.70 35.61 24.96
N GLN A 594 -197.31 36.15 26.12
CA GLN A 594 -196.66 37.47 26.17
C GLN A 594 -195.24 37.42 25.63
N LEU A 595 -194.44 36.45 26.07
CA LEU A 595 -193.06 36.34 25.60
C LEU A 595 -192.98 36.03 24.10
N LEU A 596 -194.00 35.38 23.53
CA LEU A 596 -194.06 35.04 22.11
C LEU A 596 -194.30 36.22 21.16
N GLN A 597 -195.19 37.16 21.49
CA GLN A 597 -195.36 38.35 20.65
C GLN A 597 -194.07 39.16 20.53
N ASP A 598 -193.26 39.09 21.56
CA ASP A 598 -192.06 39.90 21.68
C ASP A 598 -190.86 39.27 20.98
N TRP A 599 -190.74 37.94 20.94
CA TRP A 599 -189.71 37.31 20.10
C TRP A 599 -190.01 37.45 18.61
N GLY A 600 -191.31 37.41 18.26
CA GLY A 600 -191.82 37.60 16.91
C GLY A 600 -191.51 38.98 16.31
N ARG A 601 -191.42 40.02 17.13
CA ARG A 601 -190.98 41.35 16.64
C ARG A 601 -189.57 41.36 16.09
N ASN A 602 -188.70 40.46 16.54
CA ASN A 602 -187.31 40.57 16.15
C ASN A 602 -186.95 39.78 14.90
N LYS A 603 -187.78 38.83 14.43
CA LYS A 603 -187.37 37.99 13.30
C LYS A 603 -188.29 37.87 12.07
N SER A 604 -189.48 38.46 12.06
CA SER A 604 -189.86 39.21 10.85
C SER A 604 -189.00 40.47 10.66
N CYS A 605 -187.93 40.63 11.47
CA CYS A 605 -186.68 41.33 11.11
C CYS A 605 -185.46 40.44 10.75
N ALA A 606 -185.48 39.10 10.95
CA ALA A 606 -184.66 38.14 10.19
C ALA A 606 -184.95 38.29 8.73
N LYS A 607 -186.20 38.60 8.53
CA LYS A 607 -186.85 38.62 7.27
C LYS A 607 -187.62 39.91 7.09
N SER A 608 -187.29 40.95 7.83
CA SER A 608 -186.66 42.06 7.14
C SER A 608 -185.18 41.83 6.79
N TYR A 609 -184.81 40.74 6.16
CA TYR A 609 -185.45 40.34 4.93
C TYR A 609 -184.79 39.02 4.53
N ALA A 610 -185.63 38.07 4.11
CA ALA A 610 -185.21 36.87 3.39
C ALA A 610 -184.70 37.24 1.98
N LYS A 611 -184.14 38.43 1.84
CA LYS A 611 -184.26 39.28 0.68
C LYS A 611 -183.36 40.50 0.98
N ASP A 612 -182.82 41.17 0.02
CA ASP A 612 -182.71 40.75 -1.35
C ASP A 612 -181.33 40.09 -1.47
N GLU A 613 -181.25 38.97 -2.19
CA GLU A 613 -179.99 38.49 -2.80
C GLU A 613 -178.97 37.79 -1.87
N ALA A 614 -178.84 36.47 -1.83
CA ALA A 614 -179.40 35.35 -2.58
C ALA A 614 -178.91 34.07 -1.88
#